data_AF-A0A3L7XBM2-F1
#
_entry.id   AF-A0A3L7XBM2-F1
#
_cell.length_a   1.000
_cell.length_b   1.000
_cell.length_c   1.000
_cell.angle_alpha   90.00
_cell.angle_beta   90.00
_cell.angle_gamma   90.00
#
_symmetry.space_group_name_H-M   'P 1'
#
loop_
_entity.id
_entity.type
_entity.pdbx_description
1 polymer ?
#
loop_
_entity_poly.entity_id
_entity_poly.type
_entity_poly.pdbx_seq_one_letter_code
_entity_poly.pdbx_strand_id
1 'polypeptide(L)' 'MPRTVPIERTRNIGIIAHIDAGKTTVSERILFYTGRTYKIGEVHEGTAVMDWMEQERERG' A
#
# COMPACT_ATOMS: atom_id res chain seq x y z
N MET A 1 16.69 -12.48 -19.12
CA MET A 1 15.74 -13.24 -18.26
C MET A 1 14.36 -13.16 -18.89
N PRO A 2 13.71 -14.29 -19.22
CA PRO A 2 12.31 -14.25 -19.70
C PRO A 2 11.37 -13.77 -18.59
N ARG A 3 10.30 -13.06 -18.94
CA ARG A 3 9.33 -12.52 -17.97
C ARG A 3 8.57 -13.69 -17.31
N THR A 4 8.44 -13.66 -15.98
CA THR A 4 7.65 -14.64 -15.23
C THR A 4 6.14 -14.39 -15.32
N VAL A 5 5.73 -13.15 -15.63
CA VAL A 5 4.33 -12.74 -15.77
C VAL A 5 4.09 -12.16 -17.17
N PRO A 6 3.06 -12.64 -17.91
CA PRO A 6 2.68 -12.07 -19.21
C PRO A 6 2.34 -10.59 -19.10
N ILE A 7 2.62 -9.82 -20.17
CA ILE A 7 2.40 -8.37 -20.13
C ILE A 7 0.91 -8.05 -20.04
N GLU A 8 0.03 -8.86 -20.65
CA GLU A 8 -1.42 -8.70 -20.57
C GLU A 8 -1.98 -8.83 -19.13
N ARG A 9 -1.20 -9.45 -18.22
CA ARG A 9 -1.55 -9.65 -16.81
C ARG A 9 -0.90 -8.65 -15.86
N THR A 10 0.01 -7.80 -16.35
CA THR A 10 0.64 -6.76 -15.53
C THR A 10 -0.33 -5.59 -15.33
N ARG A 11 -0.38 -5.01 -14.12
CA ARG A 11 -1.17 -3.82 -13.81
C ARG A 11 -0.28 -2.81 -13.09
N ASN A 12 -0.14 -1.62 -13.69
CA ASN A 12 0.53 -0.48 -13.06
C ASN A 12 -0.57 0.44 -12.55
N ILE A 13 -0.65 0.62 -11.23
CA ILE A 13 -1.67 1.45 -10.60
C ILE A 13 -1.02 2.41 -9.60
N GLY A 14 -1.64 3.57 -9.43
CA GLY A 14 -1.30 4.54 -8.38
C GLY A 14 -2.57 4.94 -7.64
N ILE A 15 -2.47 5.08 -6.31
CA ILE A 15 -3.58 5.51 -5.46
C ILE A 15 -3.32 6.94 -5.05
N ILE A 16 -4.15 7.86 -5.55
CA ILE A 16 -4.07 9.29 -5.29
C ILE A 16 -5.42 9.71 -4.74
N ALA A 17 -5.41 10.42 -3.62
CA ALA A 17 -6.62 10.92 -2.99
C ALA A 17 -6.35 12.26 -2.33
N HIS A 18 -7.42 12.94 -1.92
CA HIS A 18 -7.33 14.15 -1.09
C HIS A 18 -6.66 13.82 0.27
N ILE A 19 -6.20 14.85 0.97
CA ILE A 19 -5.67 14.69 2.33
C ILE A 19 -6.75 14.03 3.20
N ASP A 20 -6.34 13.07 4.03
CA ASP A 20 -7.19 12.27 4.93
C ASP A 20 -8.28 11.41 4.27
N ALA A 21 -8.23 11.19 2.95
CA ALA A 21 -9.18 10.33 2.23
C ALA A 21 -8.82 8.83 2.26
N GLY A 22 -7.87 8.41 3.10
CA GLY A 22 -7.53 6.99 3.30
C GLY A 22 -6.65 6.35 2.22
N LYS A 23 -5.84 7.13 1.47
CA LYS A 23 -4.92 6.61 0.43
C LYS A 23 -4.00 5.48 0.94
N THR A 24 -3.45 5.66 2.15
CA THR A 24 -2.53 4.71 2.77
C THR A 24 -3.29 3.48 3.25
N THR A 25 -4.45 3.66 3.89
CA THR A 25 -5.32 2.56 4.33
C THR A 25 -5.73 1.65 3.18
N VAL A 26 -6.14 2.20 2.03
CA VAL A 26 -6.49 1.39 0.84
C VAL A 26 -5.28 0.60 0.32
N SER A 27 -4.09 1.21 0.33
CA SER A 27 -2.85 0.55 -0.10
C SER A 27 -2.52 -0.66 0.78
N GLU A 28 -2.63 -0.51 2.10
CA GLU A 28 -2.42 -1.60 3.07
C GLU A 28 -3.39 -2.76 2.83
N ARG A 29 -4.67 -2.47 2.54
CA ARG A 29 -5.67 -3.51 2.23
C ARG A 29 -5.32 -4.26 0.95
N ILE A 30 -4.87 -3.57 -0.10
CA ILE A 30 -4.45 -4.23 -1.35
C ILE A 30 -3.29 -5.19 -1.07
N LEU A 31 -2.29 -4.77 -0.30
CA LEU A 31 -1.16 -5.64 0.05
C LEU A 31 -1.58 -6.86 0.88
N PHE A 32 -2.49 -6.67 1.83
CA PHE A 32 -3.00 -7.77 2.66
C PHE A 32 -3.81 -8.77 1.82
N TYR A 33 -4.80 -8.29 1.05
CA TYR A 33 -5.67 -9.16 0.26
C TYR A 33 -4.96 -9.84 -0.91
N THR A 34 -3.87 -9.26 -1.41
CA THR A 34 -3.01 -9.91 -2.43
C THR A 34 -1.98 -10.87 -1.82
N GLY A 35 -1.96 -11.02 -0.49
CA GLY A 35 -1.03 -11.90 0.23
C GLY A 35 0.42 -11.40 0.23
N ARG A 36 0.67 -10.12 -0.07
CA ARG A 36 2.00 -9.50 0.01
C ARG A 36 2.42 -9.19 1.44
N THR A 37 1.45 -8.91 2.32
CA THR A 37 1.66 -8.72 3.76
C THR A 37 0.82 -9.70 4.56
N TYR A 38 1.35 -10.17 5.71
CA TYR A 38 0.66 -11.13 6.58
C TYR A 38 -0.20 -10.46 7.66
N LYS A 39 -0.03 -9.15 7.86
CA LYS A 39 -0.76 -8.33 8.83
C LYS A 39 -1.36 -7.13 8.12
N ILE A 40 -2.52 -6.70 8.60
CA ILE A 40 -3.13 -5.44 8.20
C ILE A 40 -2.44 -4.34 8.99
N GLY A 41 -1.80 -3.40 8.29
CA GLY A 41 -1.34 -2.15 8.89
C GLY A 41 -2.50 -1.15 9.03
N GLU A 42 -2.58 -0.50 10.18
CA GLU A 42 -3.47 0.63 10.47
C GLU A 42 -2.60 1.89 10.59
N VAL A 43 -2.96 2.93 9.85
CA VAL A 43 -2.22 4.22 9.86
C VAL A 43 -2.32 4.87 11.23
N HIS A 44 -3.53 4.88 11.80
CA HIS A 44 -3.81 5.47 13.12
C HIS A 44 -3.10 4.76 14.29
N GLU A 45 -2.71 3.50 14.10
CA GLU A 45 -1.94 2.75 15.10
C GLU A 45 -0.43 2.78 14.82
N GLY A 46 0.01 3.51 13.78
CA GLY A 46 1.41 3.58 13.35
C GLY A 46 1.97 2.24 12.84
N THR A 47 1.10 1.27 12.53
CA THR A 47 1.50 -0.08 12.11
C THR A 47 1.53 -0.25 10.59
N ALA A 48 1.17 0.79 9.84
CA ALA A 48 1.26 0.85 8.39
C ALA A 48 2.69 0.62 7.90
N VAL A 49 2.83 -0.29 6.93
CA VAL A 49 4.11 -0.66 6.33
C VAL A 49 4.47 0.31 5.20
N MET A 50 3.46 0.91 4.56
CA MET A 50 3.60 1.84 3.45
C MET A 50 4.12 3.22 3.84
N ASP A 51 3.85 3.69 5.07
CA ASP A 51 4.45 4.92 5.59
C ASP A 51 5.88 4.60 6.07
N TRP A 52 6.83 4.66 5.14
CA TRP A 52 8.24 4.35 5.41
C TRP A 52 9.00 5.57 5.94
N MET A 53 8.59 6.77 5.53
CA MET A 53 9.18 8.01 6.03
C MET A 53 8.64 8.34 7.42
N GLU A 54 9.53 8.73 8.33
CA GLU A 54 9.18 9.12 9.70
C GLU A 54 8.15 10.26 9.72
N GLN A 55 8.26 11.22 8.80
CA GLN A 55 7.32 12.33 8.63
C GLN A 55 5.91 11.89 8.20
N GLU A 56 5.79 10.76 7.49
CA GLU A 56 4.49 10.21 7.11
C GLU A 56 3.84 9.53 8.33
N ARG A 57 4.63 8.86 9.16
CA ARG A 57 4.17 8.25 10.42
C ARG A 57 3.78 9.26 11.50
N GLU A 58 4.45 10.40 11.55
CA GLU A 58 4.16 11.47 12.52
C GLU A 58 2.90 12.27 12.17
N ARG A 59 2.51 12.28 10.89
CA ARG A 59 1.38 13.07 10.37
C ARG A 59 0.11 12.25 10.12
N GLY A 60 0.23 10.94 9.96
CA GLY A 60 -0.91 10.01 9.86
C GLY A 60 -1.52 9.68 11.21
#